data_AF-A0A0D9ZYN7-F1
#
_entry.id   AF-A0A0D9ZYN7-F1
#
_cell.length_a   1.000
_cell.length_b   1.000
_cell.length_c   1.000
_cell.angle_alpha   90.00
_cell.angle_beta   90.00
_cell.angle_gamma   90.00
#
_symmetry.space_group_name_H-M   'P 1'
#
loop_
_entity.id
_entity.type
_entity.pdbx_description
1 polymer ?
#
loop_
_entity_poly.entity_id
_entity_poly.type
_entity_poly.pdbx_seq_one_letter_code
_entity_poly.pdbx_strand_id
1 'polypeptide(L)'
;MEKERKMEGERRVEATRRWVIAVGFWVQGFRLFPWLGVNFFLKDGMGVAASSLQILQASANLPMVAKPLLGLLSDAVPIRGHRRLPYVAIGALLQAISWLTIALWPAISLPVLTIFLLLSNFGASICEVANDAIKLGSKRPRPQGQFCTTVAIPESSLQLPKADTNLSAVSSVRKQIKELSYALCMPEIFWSVIWFSLSYAAIPFLLGTMFFYQTEVLRLDSSVIGLSKVFGQVTLLAWSVAYNKYFKTTPAQKVLSVLQFLTALVMLSDVLFVQGIYRNFGIPDSMYTIVFSGLLEGLMLFKVLPFSVLVAKLCPSGCEGSLMAFVMSALALATIISGYLGVALAEFMGVSGGDFSALPTCLLIEAACTMLPLFFSSLIKERREKEKKEE
;
A
#
# COMPACT_ATOMS: atom_id res chain seq x y z
N MET A 1 30.97 -9.25 32.46
CA MET A 1 30.44 -7.91 32.81
C MET A 1 30.45 -6.88 31.67
N GLU A 2 31.58 -6.35 31.17
CA GLU A 2 31.53 -5.26 30.17
C GLU A 2 31.08 -5.72 28.77
N LYS A 3 31.49 -6.92 28.35
CA LYS A 3 30.95 -7.58 27.14
C LYS A 3 29.47 -7.93 27.25
N GLU A 4 29.01 -8.32 28.44
CA GLU A 4 27.59 -8.63 28.68
C GLU A 4 26.75 -7.35 28.68
N ARG A 5 27.20 -6.26 29.31
CA ARG A 5 26.52 -4.95 29.25
C ARG A 5 26.46 -4.38 27.84
N LYS A 6 27.52 -4.55 27.04
CA LYS A 6 27.50 -4.23 25.61
C LYS A 6 26.42 -5.08 24.93
N MET A 7 26.53 -6.40 24.97
CA MET A 7 25.59 -7.32 24.30
C MET A 7 24.12 -7.17 24.74
N GLU A 8 23.88 -6.77 25.99
CA GLU A 8 22.54 -6.46 26.53
C GLU A 8 22.02 -5.11 26.01
N GLY A 9 22.87 -4.10 25.95
CA GLY A 9 22.59 -2.85 25.24
C GLY A 9 22.18 -3.13 23.80
N GLU A 10 22.99 -3.89 23.05
CA GLU A 10 22.79 -4.24 21.64
C GLU A 10 21.49 -5.01 21.38
N ARG A 11 21.05 -5.86 22.32
CA ARG A 11 19.75 -6.53 22.27
C ARG A 11 18.59 -5.57 22.52
N ARG A 12 18.69 -4.70 23.52
CA ARG A 12 17.66 -3.70 23.86
C ARG A 12 17.42 -2.73 22.71
N VAL A 13 18.52 -2.37 22.08
CA VAL A 13 18.66 -1.59 20.87
C VAL A 13 17.89 -2.23 19.70
N GLU A 14 18.19 -3.48 19.36
CA GLU A 14 17.53 -4.19 18.27
C GLU A 14 16.04 -4.44 18.55
N ALA A 15 15.69 -4.74 19.80
CA ALA A 15 14.31 -4.87 20.24
C ALA A 15 13.54 -3.55 20.01
N THR A 16 14.10 -2.42 20.43
CA THR A 16 13.48 -1.10 20.25
C THR A 16 13.25 -0.80 18.77
N ARG A 17 14.22 -1.12 17.90
CA ARG A 17 14.08 -0.95 16.45
C ARG A 17 12.96 -1.80 15.85
N ARG A 18 12.90 -3.09 16.23
CA ARG A 18 11.83 -3.99 15.78
C ARG A 18 10.46 -3.50 16.24
N TRP A 19 10.36 -3.00 17.47
CA TRP A 19 9.14 -2.40 18.00
C TRP A 19 8.70 -1.17 17.20
N VAL A 20 9.61 -0.24 16.88
CA VAL A 20 9.27 0.96 16.09
C VAL A 20 8.73 0.56 14.71
N ILE A 21 9.37 -0.40 14.03
CA ILE A 21 8.92 -0.90 12.72
C ILE A 21 7.54 -1.57 12.85
N ALA A 22 7.35 -2.43 13.85
CA ALA A 22 6.10 -3.13 14.07
C ALA A 22 4.93 -2.17 14.36
N VAL A 23 5.15 -1.20 15.26
CA VAL A 23 4.16 -0.15 15.57
C VAL A 23 3.86 0.69 14.32
N GLY A 24 4.87 1.02 13.51
CA GLY A 24 4.66 1.75 12.25
C GLY A 24 3.72 1.02 11.29
N PHE A 25 3.96 -0.28 11.03
CA PHE A 25 3.07 -1.08 10.19
C PHE A 25 1.69 -1.30 10.82
N TRP A 26 1.63 -1.42 12.14
CA TRP A 26 0.37 -1.58 12.88
C TRP A 26 -0.52 -0.36 12.74
N VAL A 27 0.02 0.85 12.94
CA VAL A 27 -0.71 2.12 12.75
C VAL A 27 -1.22 2.25 11.32
N GLN A 28 -0.44 1.83 10.32
CA GLN A 28 -0.89 1.88 8.92
C GLN A 28 -2.05 0.91 8.64
N GLY A 29 -2.06 -0.28 9.24
CA GLY A 29 -3.19 -1.20 9.13
C GLY A 29 -4.49 -0.62 9.71
N PHE A 30 -4.40 0.11 10.81
CA PHE A 30 -5.56 0.75 11.45
C PHE A 30 -6.12 1.96 10.68
N ARG A 31 -5.37 2.49 9.71
CA ARG A 31 -5.78 3.65 8.89
C ARG A 31 -7.11 3.40 8.15
N LEU A 32 -7.50 2.13 7.95
CA LEU A 32 -8.78 1.77 7.32
C LEU A 32 -10.00 2.25 8.11
N PHE A 33 -9.94 2.36 9.45
CA PHE A 33 -11.11 2.71 10.26
C PHE A 33 -11.43 4.20 10.18
N PRO A 34 -10.46 5.11 10.35
CA PRO A 34 -10.69 6.53 10.08
C PRO A 34 -11.20 6.79 8.67
N TRP A 35 -10.69 6.07 7.66
CA TRP A 35 -11.20 6.17 6.28
C TRP A 35 -12.66 5.74 6.15
N LEU A 36 -13.05 4.66 6.81
CA LEU A 36 -14.46 4.25 6.84
C LEU A 36 -15.34 5.32 7.50
N GLY A 37 -14.88 5.89 8.62
CA GLY A 37 -15.58 6.99 9.30
C GLY A 37 -15.75 8.23 8.42
N VAL A 38 -14.70 8.60 7.67
CA VAL A 38 -14.76 9.70 6.68
C VAL A 38 -15.77 9.39 5.59
N ASN A 39 -15.89 8.14 5.13
CA ASN A 39 -16.86 7.78 4.10
C ASN A 39 -18.30 7.98 4.57
N PHE A 40 -18.62 7.55 5.78
CA PHE A 40 -19.92 7.80 6.40
C PHE A 40 -20.15 9.30 6.67
N PHE A 41 -19.12 10.03 7.11
CA PHE A 41 -19.25 11.47 7.32
C PHE A 41 -19.52 12.24 6.01
N LEU A 42 -18.81 11.91 4.93
CA LEU A 42 -19.04 12.51 3.61
C LEU A 42 -20.41 12.17 3.05
N LYS A 43 -20.86 10.92 3.23
CA LYS A 43 -22.14 10.45 2.74
C LYS A 43 -23.31 11.00 3.57
N ASP A 44 -23.38 10.64 4.86
CA ASP A 44 -24.54 10.92 5.70
C ASP A 44 -24.49 12.33 6.33
N GLY A 45 -23.28 12.85 6.61
CA GLY A 45 -23.11 14.18 7.20
C GLY A 45 -23.13 15.32 6.17
N MET A 46 -22.51 15.11 5.02
CA MET A 46 -22.35 16.15 3.98
C MET A 46 -23.18 15.92 2.72
N GLY A 47 -23.86 14.76 2.59
CA GLY A 47 -24.71 14.47 1.43
C GLY A 47 -23.95 14.37 0.11
N VAL A 48 -22.66 14.01 0.15
CA VAL A 48 -21.81 13.96 -1.04
C VAL A 48 -22.19 12.77 -1.91
N ALA A 49 -22.32 12.97 -3.23
CA ALA A 49 -22.59 11.88 -4.17
C ALA A 49 -21.41 10.88 -4.27
N ALA A 50 -21.70 9.63 -4.65
CA ALA A 50 -20.71 8.56 -4.76
C ALA A 50 -19.50 8.93 -5.65
N SER A 51 -19.74 9.59 -6.78
CA SER A 51 -18.70 10.06 -7.71
C SER A 51 -17.74 11.06 -7.05
N SER A 52 -18.30 12.08 -6.38
CA SER A 52 -17.54 13.10 -5.65
C SER A 52 -16.76 12.51 -4.48
N LEU A 53 -17.35 11.55 -3.75
CA LEU A 53 -16.66 10.84 -2.66
C LEU A 53 -15.45 10.06 -3.20
N GLN A 54 -15.63 9.36 -4.31
CA GLN A 54 -14.57 8.56 -4.91
C GLN A 54 -13.45 9.43 -5.52
N ILE A 55 -13.80 10.54 -6.17
CA ILE A 55 -12.83 11.56 -6.63
C ILE A 55 -12.04 12.12 -5.44
N LEU A 56 -12.72 12.41 -4.34
CA LEU A 56 -12.09 12.91 -3.13
C LEU A 56 -11.09 11.89 -2.54
N GLN A 57 -11.47 10.62 -2.46
CA GLN A 57 -10.57 9.56 -1.99
C GLN A 57 -9.35 9.39 -2.90
N ALA A 58 -9.56 9.38 -4.22
CA ALA A 58 -8.48 9.26 -5.19
C ALA A 58 -7.52 10.45 -5.11
N SER A 59 -8.05 11.68 -5.10
CA SER A 59 -7.24 12.90 -4.98
C SER A 59 -6.51 12.99 -3.63
N ALA A 60 -7.16 12.58 -2.53
CA ALA A 60 -6.53 12.57 -1.22
C ALA A 60 -5.30 11.65 -1.16
N ASN A 61 -5.22 10.60 -1.98
CA ASN A 61 -4.07 9.68 -2.06
C ASN A 61 -2.89 10.20 -2.88
N LEU A 62 -3.02 11.33 -3.57
CA LEU A 62 -1.97 11.94 -4.40
C LEU A 62 -0.61 12.14 -3.69
N PRO A 63 -0.54 12.52 -2.39
CA PRO A 63 0.72 12.62 -1.66
C PRO A 63 1.52 11.31 -1.58
N MET A 64 0.87 10.16 -1.73
CA MET A 64 1.53 8.84 -1.75
C MET A 64 2.34 8.62 -3.04
N VAL A 65 2.10 9.39 -4.09
CA VAL A 65 2.90 9.37 -5.32
C VAL A 65 4.27 10.02 -5.11
N ALA A 66 4.41 10.92 -4.14
CA ALA A 66 5.67 11.63 -3.88
C ALA A 66 6.72 10.80 -3.10
N LYS A 67 6.48 9.49 -2.85
CA LYS A 67 7.38 8.62 -2.07
C LYS A 67 8.86 8.68 -2.49
N PRO A 68 9.23 8.64 -3.78
CA PRO A 68 10.64 8.76 -4.20
C PRO A 68 11.26 10.10 -3.80
N LEU A 69 10.50 11.18 -3.93
CA LEU A 69 10.95 12.53 -3.57
C LEU A 69 11.16 12.65 -2.05
N LEU A 70 10.25 12.10 -1.26
CA LEU A 70 10.37 12.06 0.20
C LEU A 70 11.53 11.17 0.66
N GLY A 71 11.78 10.06 -0.04
CA GLY A 71 12.94 9.20 0.18
C GLY A 71 14.24 9.99 0.02
N LEU A 72 14.35 10.69 -1.11
CA LEU A 72 15.49 11.54 -1.42
C LEU A 72 15.66 12.69 -0.42
N LEU A 73 14.57 13.35 -0.05
CA LEU A 73 14.58 14.47 0.91
C LEU A 73 15.09 14.02 2.28
N SER A 74 14.59 12.87 2.77
CA SER A 74 15.01 12.31 4.06
C SER A 74 16.45 11.80 4.06
N ASP A 75 17.01 11.50 2.89
CA ASP A 75 18.42 11.14 2.73
C ASP A 75 19.36 12.35 2.60
N ALA A 76 18.89 13.44 1.99
CA ALA A 76 19.67 14.64 1.73
C ALA A 76 19.75 15.59 2.94
N VAL A 77 18.71 15.66 3.77
CA VAL A 77 18.59 16.62 4.87
C VAL A 77 18.58 15.90 6.23
N PRO A 78 19.73 15.71 6.89
CA PRO A 78 19.73 15.21 8.26
C PRO A 78 19.17 16.27 9.22
N ILE A 79 18.15 15.92 10.01
CA ILE A 79 17.57 16.81 11.03
C ILE A 79 18.24 16.52 12.38
N ARG A 80 18.97 17.50 12.93
CA ARG A 80 19.67 17.39 14.23
C ARG A 80 20.61 16.15 14.31
N GLY A 81 21.39 15.93 13.26
CA GLY A 81 22.22 14.73 13.07
C GLY A 81 21.40 13.56 12.53
N HIS A 82 20.31 13.20 13.20
CA HIS A 82 19.55 11.97 12.95
C HIS A 82 18.82 11.97 11.59
N ARG A 83 19.10 10.95 10.76
CA ARG A 83 18.56 10.88 9.38
C ARG A 83 17.11 10.39 9.23
N ARG A 84 16.59 9.53 10.12
CA ARG A 84 15.31 8.80 9.85
C ARG A 84 14.25 8.89 10.95
N LEU A 85 14.64 8.81 12.23
CA LEU A 85 13.72 8.88 13.37
C LEU A 85 12.93 10.21 13.47
N PRO A 86 13.52 11.41 13.23
CA PRO A 86 12.75 12.65 13.29
C PRO A 86 11.68 12.71 12.18
N TYR A 87 11.93 12.12 11.01
CA TYR A 87 10.94 12.06 9.93
C TYR A 87 9.74 11.19 10.30
N VAL A 88 9.95 10.04 10.96
CA VAL A 88 8.84 9.21 11.48
C VAL A 88 7.99 10.00 12.47
N ALA A 89 8.63 10.71 13.41
CA ALA A 89 7.91 11.52 14.40
C ALA A 89 7.13 12.67 13.76
N ILE A 90 7.73 13.39 12.79
CA ILE A 90 7.06 14.47 12.05
C ILE A 90 5.84 13.93 11.30
N GLY A 91 5.99 12.83 10.55
CA GLY A 91 4.88 12.23 9.82
C GLY A 91 3.75 11.72 10.73
N ALA A 92 4.08 11.20 11.91
CA ALA A 92 3.11 10.76 12.90
C ALA A 92 2.36 11.95 13.54
N LEU A 93 3.07 13.04 13.85
CA LEU A 93 2.46 14.27 14.37
C LEU A 93 1.53 14.92 13.35
N LEU A 94 1.94 14.99 12.07
CA LEU A 94 1.07 15.50 11.00
C LEU A 94 -0.23 14.70 10.89
N GLN A 95 -0.13 13.38 10.96
CA GLN A 95 -1.30 12.50 10.95
C GLN A 95 -2.18 12.72 12.18
N ALA A 96 -1.60 12.80 13.37
CA ALA A 96 -2.34 13.03 14.61
C ALA A 96 -3.10 14.36 14.57
N ILE A 97 -2.45 15.44 14.15
CA ILE A 97 -3.06 16.77 14.02
C ILE A 97 -4.23 16.75 13.02
N SER A 98 -4.02 16.13 11.85
CA SER A 98 -5.05 16.03 10.82
C SER A 98 -6.28 15.27 11.32
N TRP A 99 -6.11 14.05 11.84
CA TRP A 99 -7.22 13.24 12.32
C TRP A 99 -7.90 13.85 13.55
N LEU A 100 -7.15 14.48 14.46
CA LEU A 100 -7.72 15.17 15.62
C LEU A 100 -8.58 16.37 15.21
N THR A 101 -8.15 17.11 14.20
CA THR A 101 -8.91 18.27 13.70
C THR A 101 -10.21 17.83 13.02
N ILE A 102 -10.16 16.75 12.22
CA ILE A 102 -11.36 16.15 11.61
C ILE A 102 -12.33 15.64 12.70
N ALA A 103 -11.81 15.03 13.77
CA ALA A 103 -12.62 14.50 14.86
C ALA A 103 -13.29 15.59 15.72
N LEU A 104 -12.59 16.70 15.98
CA LEU A 104 -13.09 17.78 16.84
C LEU A 104 -14.01 18.76 16.10
N TRP A 105 -13.97 18.80 14.76
CA TRP A 105 -14.67 19.79 13.97
C TRP A 105 -15.73 19.19 13.05
N PRO A 106 -16.96 18.93 13.55
CA PRO A 106 -18.02 18.29 12.77
C PRO A 106 -18.62 19.18 11.66
N ALA A 107 -18.47 20.50 11.74
CA ALA A 107 -18.97 21.46 10.72
C ALA A 107 -17.89 21.85 9.69
N ILE A 108 -16.99 20.93 9.35
CA ILE A 108 -15.90 21.19 8.41
C ILE A 108 -16.43 21.27 6.97
N SER A 109 -15.97 22.25 6.20
CA SER A 109 -16.33 22.34 4.78
C SER A 109 -15.54 21.32 3.95
N LEU A 110 -16.09 20.90 2.80
CA LEU A 110 -15.44 19.91 1.91
C LEU A 110 -13.98 20.28 1.57
N PRO A 111 -13.64 21.49 1.10
CA PRO A 111 -12.26 21.84 0.76
C PRO A 111 -11.31 21.82 1.97
N VAL A 112 -11.80 22.16 3.16
CA VAL A 112 -10.96 22.11 4.37
C VAL A 112 -10.70 20.65 4.76
N LEU A 113 -11.72 19.79 4.68
CA LEU A 113 -11.56 18.35 4.89
C LEU A 113 -10.58 17.74 3.88
N THR A 114 -10.64 18.11 2.59
CA THR A 114 -9.70 17.60 1.58
C THR A 114 -8.25 17.95 1.92
N ILE A 115 -7.99 19.19 2.37
CA ILE A 115 -6.66 19.64 2.78
C ILE A 115 -6.14 18.81 3.96
N PHE A 116 -6.96 18.54 4.97
CA PHE A 116 -6.55 17.71 6.10
C PHE A 116 -6.33 16.25 5.69
N LEU A 117 -7.15 15.67 4.81
CA LEU A 117 -6.94 14.32 4.28
C LEU A 117 -5.64 14.22 3.49
N LEU A 118 -5.34 15.21 2.64
CA LEU A 118 -4.06 15.32 1.94
C LEU A 118 -2.89 15.41 2.93
N LEU A 119 -3.02 16.23 3.98
CA LEU A 119 -1.99 16.39 5.01
C LEU A 119 -1.74 15.07 5.76
N SER A 120 -2.80 14.30 6.07
CA SER A 120 -2.70 12.97 6.68
C SER A 120 -2.01 11.97 5.76
N ASN A 121 -2.38 11.91 4.48
CA ASN A 121 -1.73 11.03 3.50
C ASN A 121 -0.25 11.42 3.27
N PHE A 122 0.06 12.72 3.31
CA PHE A 122 1.44 13.20 3.24
C PHE A 122 2.26 12.73 4.44
N GLY A 123 1.72 12.87 5.66
CA GLY A 123 2.35 12.35 6.88
C GLY A 123 2.55 10.84 6.85
N ALA A 124 1.57 10.09 6.34
CA ALA A 124 1.67 8.64 6.15
C ALA A 124 2.78 8.26 5.17
N SER A 125 2.87 8.95 4.03
CA SER A 125 3.92 8.76 3.02
C SER A 125 5.32 8.96 3.61
N ILE A 126 5.52 10.00 4.43
CA ILE A 126 6.79 10.23 5.15
C ILE A 126 7.11 9.08 6.11
N CYS A 127 6.14 8.64 6.91
CA CYS A 127 6.33 7.53 7.84
C CYS A 127 6.66 6.22 7.13
N GLU A 128 5.98 5.91 6.03
CA GLU A 128 6.23 4.69 5.24
C GLU A 128 7.65 4.68 4.66
N VAL A 129 8.04 5.77 4.00
CA VAL A 129 9.38 5.91 3.42
C VAL A 129 10.46 5.77 4.48
N ALA A 130 10.26 6.39 5.64
CA ALA A 130 11.20 6.28 6.75
C ALA A 130 11.24 4.86 7.35
N ASN A 131 10.09 4.20 7.50
CA ASN A 131 10.00 2.81 7.98
C ASN A 131 10.67 1.83 7.01
N ASP A 132 10.45 1.98 5.71
CA ASP A 132 11.07 1.16 4.67
C ASP A 132 12.59 1.37 4.63
N ALA A 133 13.05 2.61 4.76
CA ALA A 133 14.48 2.90 4.86
C ALA A 133 15.12 2.29 6.13
N ILE A 134 14.43 2.35 7.28
CA ILE A 134 14.90 1.72 8.53
C ILE A 134 14.95 0.19 8.38
N LYS A 135 13.97 -0.42 7.70
CA LYS A 135 13.93 -1.86 7.41
C LYS A 135 15.09 -2.27 6.49
N LEU A 136 15.33 -1.53 5.41
CA LEU A 136 16.34 -1.86 4.40
C LEU A 136 17.77 -1.54 4.85
N GLY A 137 17.97 -0.53 5.68
CA GLY A 137 19.26 -0.27 6.33
C GLY A 137 19.78 -1.42 7.21
N SER A 138 18.96 -2.45 7.46
CA SER A 138 19.40 -3.70 8.09
C SER A 138 20.24 -4.61 7.20
N LYS A 139 20.14 -4.50 5.87
CA LYS A 139 20.79 -5.40 4.92
C LYS A 139 22.15 -4.85 4.48
N ARG A 140 23.18 -5.00 5.32
CA ARG A 140 24.55 -5.19 4.81
C ARG A 140 24.78 -6.70 4.68
N PRO A 141 25.34 -7.21 3.58
CA PRO A 141 25.58 -8.65 3.42
C PRO A 141 26.81 -9.03 4.24
N ARG A 142 26.70 -9.86 5.29
CA ARG A 142 27.86 -10.54 5.89
C ARG A 142 27.48 -11.92 6.46
N PRO A 143 28.45 -12.87 6.42
CA PRO A 143 28.23 -14.32 6.50
C PRO A 143 27.68 -14.75 7.86
N GLN A 144 27.13 -15.96 7.90
CA GLN A 144 26.79 -16.66 9.14
C GLN A 144 27.96 -16.56 10.13
N GLY A 145 27.79 -15.76 11.17
CA GLY A 145 28.82 -15.48 12.17
C GLY A 145 28.90 -13.99 12.51
N GLN A 146 28.54 -13.67 13.77
CA GLN A 146 28.62 -12.36 14.43
C GLN A 146 27.43 -11.42 14.25
N PHE A 147 26.50 -11.60 15.19
CA PHE A 147 25.51 -10.63 15.67
C PHE A 147 26.17 -9.34 16.20
N CYS A 148 25.36 -8.27 16.24
CA CYS A 148 25.60 -6.90 16.77
C CYS A 148 26.04 -5.87 15.70
N THR A 149 25.47 -4.67 15.54
CA THR A 149 24.71 -3.77 16.44
C THR A 149 23.99 -2.69 15.63
N THR A 150 22.83 -2.15 16.05
CA THR A 150 22.57 -0.68 16.21
C THR A 150 21.12 -0.30 16.55
N VAL A 151 21.00 0.83 17.28
CA VAL A 151 19.84 1.54 17.90
C VAL A 151 20.01 1.79 19.41
N ALA A 152 21.07 2.52 19.79
CA ALA A 152 21.08 3.47 20.91
C ALA A 152 22.52 3.95 21.11
N ILE A 153 23.02 4.74 20.17
CA ILE A 153 24.14 5.64 20.45
C ILE A 153 23.83 6.96 19.71
N PRO A 154 24.10 8.14 20.32
CA PRO A 154 24.21 9.38 19.56
C PRO A 154 25.13 9.17 18.37
N GLU A 155 24.78 9.71 17.20
CA GLU A 155 25.48 9.48 15.93
C GLU A 155 27.00 9.73 15.95
N SER A 156 27.55 10.39 16.98
CA SER A 156 28.99 10.59 17.17
C SER A 156 29.82 9.31 17.34
N SER A 157 29.20 8.17 17.68
CA SER A 157 29.91 6.88 17.86
C SER A 157 29.79 5.93 16.68
N LEU A 158 28.87 6.19 15.74
CA LEU A 158 28.95 5.61 14.41
C LEU A 158 29.92 6.49 13.64
N GLN A 159 31.07 5.96 13.24
CA GLN A 159 31.91 6.57 12.21
C GLN A 159 31.20 6.49 10.83
N LEU A 160 29.98 7.01 10.75
CA LEU A 160 29.35 7.44 9.51
C LEU A 160 30.17 8.64 9.01
N PRO A 161 30.35 8.78 7.69
CA PRO A 161 31.03 9.94 7.15
C PRO A 161 30.36 11.19 7.71
N LYS A 162 31.13 12.02 8.42
CA LYS A 162 30.70 13.37 8.79
C LYS A 162 30.22 14.04 7.51
N ALA A 163 29.11 14.76 7.61
CA ALA A 163 28.54 15.48 6.48
C ALA A 163 29.52 16.59 6.05
N ASP A 164 30.40 16.27 5.11
CA ASP A 164 31.10 17.28 4.35
C ASP A 164 30.07 17.93 3.44
N THR A 165 29.78 19.21 3.70
CA THR A 165 29.19 20.25 2.82
C THR A 165 28.13 19.83 1.79
N ASN A 166 27.04 20.61 1.70
CA ASN A 166 25.87 20.44 0.80
C ASN A 166 26.15 20.02 -0.66
N LEU A 167 27.38 20.19 -1.17
CA LEU A 167 27.86 19.72 -2.47
C LEU A 167 27.98 18.18 -2.57
N SER A 168 28.27 17.48 -1.47
CA SER A 168 28.35 16.01 -1.41
C SER A 168 26.96 15.34 -1.40
N ALA A 169 25.97 16.00 -0.81
CA ALA A 169 24.59 15.53 -0.76
C ALA A 169 23.94 15.57 -2.16
N VAL A 170 24.09 16.68 -2.88
CA VAL A 170 23.57 16.83 -4.25
C VAL A 170 24.24 15.85 -5.23
N SER A 171 25.55 15.63 -5.11
CA SER A 171 26.26 14.64 -5.93
C SER A 171 25.86 13.19 -5.59
N SER A 172 25.61 12.88 -4.32
CA SER A 172 25.09 11.57 -3.87
C SER A 172 23.67 11.32 -4.38
N VAL A 173 22.79 12.33 -4.31
CA VAL A 173 21.43 12.32 -4.86
C VAL A 173 21.46 12.09 -6.38
N ARG A 174 22.29 12.84 -7.12
CA ARG A 174 22.43 12.69 -8.56
C ARG A 174 22.93 11.30 -8.94
N LYS A 175 23.82 10.71 -8.12
CA LYS A 175 24.30 9.34 -8.30
C LYS A 175 23.17 8.32 -8.08
N GLN A 176 22.39 8.44 -7.00
CA GLN A 176 21.22 7.57 -6.74
C GLN A 176 20.17 7.66 -7.85
N ILE A 177 19.89 8.85 -8.38
CA ILE A 177 18.96 9.02 -9.50
C ILE A 177 19.47 8.32 -10.76
N LYS A 178 20.78 8.41 -11.06
CA LYS A 178 21.38 7.70 -12.20
C LYS A 178 21.35 6.18 -12.02
N GLU A 179 21.65 5.69 -10.82
CA GLU A 179 21.62 4.25 -10.51
C GLU A 179 20.18 3.71 -10.54
N LEU A 180 19.20 4.46 -10.01
CA LEU A 180 17.78 4.12 -10.10
C LEU A 180 17.29 4.11 -11.54
N SER A 181 17.65 5.13 -12.33
CA SER A 181 17.32 5.18 -13.76
C SER A 181 17.89 3.97 -14.51
N TYR A 182 19.13 3.59 -14.23
CA TYR A 182 19.73 2.38 -14.80
C TYR A 182 19.00 1.10 -14.36
N ALA A 183 18.67 0.97 -13.07
CA ALA A 183 17.93 -0.17 -12.54
C ALA A 183 16.53 -0.29 -13.14
N LEU A 184 15.83 0.82 -13.35
CA LEU A 184 14.51 0.86 -14.01
C LEU A 184 14.57 0.53 -15.50
N CYS A 185 15.68 0.83 -16.17
CA CYS A 185 15.90 0.46 -17.57
C CYS A 185 16.24 -1.03 -17.76
N MET A 186 16.48 -1.78 -16.68
CA MET A 186 16.65 -3.23 -16.78
C MET A 186 15.33 -3.84 -17.28
N PRO A 187 15.32 -4.59 -18.39
CA PRO A 187 14.08 -5.07 -19.00
C PRO A 187 13.28 -5.96 -18.04
N GLU A 188 13.96 -6.73 -17.18
CA GLU A 188 13.34 -7.60 -16.17
C GLU A 188 12.50 -6.79 -15.16
N ILE A 189 13.04 -5.69 -14.64
CA ILE A 189 12.38 -4.81 -13.67
C ILE A 189 11.31 -3.97 -14.37
N PHE A 190 11.63 -3.37 -15.52
CA PHE A 190 10.73 -2.53 -16.29
C PHE A 190 9.40 -3.22 -16.61
N TRP A 191 9.47 -4.42 -17.22
CA TRP A 191 8.27 -5.17 -17.58
C TRP A 191 7.48 -5.64 -16.35
N SER A 192 8.15 -5.99 -15.26
CA SER A 192 7.50 -6.38 -14.01
C SER A 192 6.73 -5.21 -13.38
N VAL A 193 7.32 -4.01 -13.36
CA VAL A 193 6.69 -2.79 -12.84
C VAL A 193 5.51 -2.36 -13.71
N ILE A 194 5.68 -2.36 -15.04
CA ILE A 194 4.58 -2.05 -15.96
C ILE A 194 3.43 -3.03 -15.80
N TRP A 195 3.71 -4.33 -15.79
CA TRP A 195 2.66 -5.34 -15.62
C TRP A 195 1.90 -5.14 -14.31
N PHE A 196 2.63 -4.90 -13.22
CA PHE A 196 2.05 -4.71 -11.91
C PHE A 196 1.22 -3.42 -11.82
N SER A 197 1.73 -2.30 -12.32
CA SER A 197 1.01 -1.03 -12.39
C SER A 197 -0.23 -1.13 -13.28
N LEU A 198 -0.11 -1.75 -14.46
CA LEU A 198 -1.24 -2.00 -15.35
C LEU A 198 -2.31 -2.86 -14.67
N SER A 199 -1.88 -3.80 -13.83
CA SER A 199 -2.79 -4.70 -13.13
C SER A 199 -3.66 -4.01 -12.06
N TYR A 200 -3.32 -2.81 -11.62
CA TYR A 200 -4.20 -1.96 -10.81
C TYR A 200 -4.86 -0.86 -11.65
N ALA A 201 -4.13 -0.24 -12.58
CA ALA A 201 -4.63 0.88 -13.38
C ALA A 201 -5.75 0.47 -14.36
N ALA A 202 -5.69 -0.76 -14.89
CA ALA A 202 -6.68 -1.26 -15.84
C ALA A 202 -8.04 -1.55 -15.19
N ILE A 203 -8.07 -1.81 -13.88
CA ILE A 203 -9.30 -2.15 -13.16
C ILE A 203 -10.00 -0.83 -12.81
N PRO A 204 -11.21 -0.52 -13.31
CA PRO A 204 -11.96 0.64 -12.89
C PRO A 204 -12.60 0.37 -11.52
N PHE A 205 -11.96 0.73 -10.40
CA PHE A 205 -12.51 0.42 -9.08
C PHE A 205 -13.83 1.13 -8.83
N LEU A 206 -14.89 0.40 -8.48
CA LEU A 206 -16.20 0.98 -8.15
C LEU A 206 -16.46 1.02 -6.63
N LEU A 207 -15.40 1.17 -5.83
CA LEU A 207 -15.46 1.13 -4.36
C LEU A 207 -16.44 2.14 -3.76
N GLY A 208 -16.51 3.37 -4.31
CA GLY A 208 -17.44 4.40 -3.86
C GLY A 208 -18.88 4.03 -4.18
N THR A 209 -19.16 3.63 -5.43
CA THR A 209 -20.50 3.21 -5.86
C THR A 209 -21.00 1.99 -5.11
N MET A 210 -20.13 1.00 -4.88
CA MET A 210 -20.46 -0.20 -4.10
C MET A 210 -20.75 0.12 -2.63
N PHE A 211 -20.01 1.07 -2.04
CA PHE A 211 -20.30 1.56 -0.68
C PHE A 211 -21.69 2.22 -0.58
N PHE A 212 -22.08 3.03 -1.58
CA PHE A 212 -23.42 3.61 -1.64
C PHE A 212 -24.50 2.54 -1.82
N TYR A 213 -24.28 1.56 -2.70
CA TYR A 213 -25.19 0.43 -2.87
C TYR A 213 -25.41 -0.35 -1.56
N GLN A 214 -24.32 -0.65 -0.83
CA GLN A 214 -24.38 -1.36 0.45
C GLN A 214 -25.14 -0.57 1.54
N THR A 215 -25.05 0.76 1.53
CA THR A 215 -25.62 1.60 2.59
C THR A 215 -27.01 2.14 2.27
N GLU A 216 -27.33 2.42 1.01
CA GLU A 216 -28.62 3.01 0.61
C GLU A 216 -29.64 1.97 0.16
N VAL A 217 -29.21 1.01 -0.67
CA VAL A 217 -30.09 -0.04 -1.21
C VAL A 217 -30.23 -1.18 -0.22
N LEU A 218 -29.11 -1.72 0.25
CA LEU A 218 -29.11 -2.85 1.19
C LEU A 218 -29.33 -2.43 2.64
N ARG A 219 -29.18 -1.13 2.95
CA ARG A 219 -29.30 -0.56 4.31
C ARG A 219 -28.48 -1.34 5.35
N LEU A 220 -27.28 -1.76 4.96
CA LEU A 220 -26.38 -2.44 5.88
C LEU A 220 -25.87 -1.46 6.94
N ASP A 221 -25.90 -1.90 8.19
CA ASP A 221 -25.34 -1.14 9.30
C ASP A 221 -23.83 -0.90 9.08
N SER A 222 -23.35 0.24 9.58
CA SER A 222 -21.93 0.60 9.54
C SER A 222 -21.03 -0.44 10.23
N SER A 223 -21.57 -1.18 11.19
CA SER A 223 -20.91 -2.30 11.88
C SER A 223 -20.59 -3.46 10.94
N VAL A 224 -21.48 -3.78 9.99
CA VAL A 224 -21.29 -4.88 9.01
C VAL A 224 -20.18 -4.53 8.03
N ILE A 225 -20.18 -3.30 7.53
CA ILE A 225 -19.11 -2.80 6.64
C ILE A 225 -17.78 -2.72 7.40
N GLY A 226 -17.79 -2.25 8.65
CA GLY A 226 -16.62 -2.26 9.52
C GLY A 226 -16.06 -3.66 9.78
N LEU A 227 -16.92 -4.65 10.01
CA LEU A 227 -16.53 -6.04 10.21
C LEU A 227 -15.93 -6.65 8.94
N SER A 228 -16.44 -6.28 7.75
CA SER A 228 -15.85 -6.64 6.47
C SER A 228 -14.38 -6.17 6.36
N LYS A 229 -14.10 -4.93 6.79
CA LYS A 229 -12.73 -4.40 6.82
C LYS A 229 -11.81 -5.16 7.77
N VAL A 230 -12.31 -5.51 8.96
CA VAL A 230 -11.59 -6.35 9.93
C VAL A 230 -11.28 -7.71 9.31
N PHE A 231 -12.28 -8.34 8.69
CA PHE A 231 -12.13 -9.62 8.01
C PHE A 231 -11.07 -9.56 6.91
N GLY A 232 -11.02 -8.47 6.13
CA GLY A 232 -9.97 -8.24 5.14
C GLY A 232 -8.56 -8.17 5.74
N GLN A 233 -8.38 -7.53 6.90
CA GLN A 233 -7.08 -7.50 7.59
C GLN A 233 -6.68 -8.86 8.17
N VAL A 234 -7.63 -9.61 8.75
CA VAL A 234 -7.38 -10.98 9.23
C VAL A 234 -7.00 -11.89 8.06
N THR A 235 -7.68 -11.76 6.93
CA THR A 235 -7.40 -12.46 5.68
C THR A 235 -5.99 -12.14 5.19
N LEU A 236 -5.60 -10.86 5.16
CA LEU A 236 -4.26 -10.43 4.80
C LEU A 236 -3.18 -11.08 5.69
N LEU A 237 -3.39 -11.11 7.01
CA LEU A 237 -2.49 -11.76 7.95
C LEU A 237 -2.39 -13.27 7.68
N ALA A 238 -3.52 -13.96 7.52
CA ALA A 238 -3.56 -15.39 7.23
C ALA A 238 -2.81 -15.72 5.93
N TRP A 239 -3.04 -14.94 4.86
CA TRP A 239 -2.33 -15.10 3.59
C TRP A 239 -0.83 -14.81 3.73
N SER A 240 -0.41 -13.83 4.53
CA SER A 240 1.01 -13.54 4.77
C SER A 240 1.73 -14.71 5.47
N VAL A 241 1.06 -15.40 6.38
CA VAL A 241 1.57 -16.61 7.05
C VAL A 241 1.61 -17.78 6.07
N ALA A 242 0.53 -18.00 5.31
CA ALA A 242 0.48 -19.02 4.27
C ALA A 242 1.58 -18.82 3.21
N TYR A 243 1.85 -17.58 2.81
CA TYR A 243 2.92 -17.22 1.88
C TYR A 243 4.29 -17.64 2.40
N ASN A 244 4.57 -17.29 3.67
CA ASN A 244 5.83 -17.62 4.31
C ASN A 244 6.06 -19.12 4.47
N LYS A 245 4.99 -19.92 4.61
CA LYS A 245 5.06 -21.37 4.81
C LYS A 245 5.06 -22.17 3.51
N TYR A 246 4.24 -21.80 2.53
CA TYR A 246 3.98 -22.64 1.34
C TYR A 246 4.42 -22.01 0.01
N PHE A 247 4.37 -20.69 -0.13
CA PHE A 247 4.53 -20.04 -1.45
C PHE A 247 5.93 -19.47 -1.71
N LYS A 248 6.85 -19.53 -0.73
CA LYS A 248 8.25 -19.09 -0.91
C LYS A 248 9.02 -19.87 -1.97
N THR A 249 8.67 -21.14 -2.16
CA THR A 249 9.34 -22.05 -3.11
C THR A 249 8.78 -21.94 -4.53
N THR A 250 7.61 -21.31 -4.70
CA THR A 250 6.95 -21.15 -5.99
C THR A 250 7.46 -19.87 -6.66
N PRO A 251 7.66 -19.85 -8.00
CA PRO A 251 8.02 -18.63 -8.72
C PRO A 251 6.98 -17.53 -8.48
N ALA A 252 7.45 -16.31 -8.19
CA ALA A 252 6.58 -15.20 -7.77
C ALA A 252 5.54 -14.85 -8.86
N GLN A 253 5.88 -15.09 -10.12
CA GLN A 253 4.99 -14.90 -11.27
C GLN A 253 3.74 -15.76 -11.20
N LYS A 254 3.89 -17.06 -10.91
CA LYS A 254 2.74 -17.98 -10.82
C LYS A 254 1.84 -17.57 -9.66
N VAL A 255 2.44 -17.17 -8.54
CA VAL A 255 1.69 -16.67 -7.38
C VAL A 255 0.91 -15.41 -7.75
N LEU A 256 1.53 -14.44 -8.42
CA LEU A 256 0.87 -13.19 -8.84
C LEU A 256 -0.25 -13.44 -9.86
N SER A 257 -0.07 -14.35 -10.82
CA SER A 257 -1.12 -14.72 -11.77
C SER A 257 -2.30 -15.42 -11.10
N VAL A 258 -2.05 -16.34 -10.17
CA VAL A 258 -3.10 -17.00 -9.39
C VAL A 258 -3.87 -15.99 -8.54
N LEU A 259 -3.17 -15.06 -7.89
CA LEU A 259 -3.81 -14.00 -7.12
C LEU A 259 -4.68 -13.10 -8.00
N GLN A 260 -4.20 -12.71 -9.18
CA GLN A 260 -4.97 -11.89 -10.11
C GLN A 260 -6.23 -12.63 -10.61
N PHE A 261 -6.12 -13.94 -10.87
CA PHE A 261 -7.27 -14.78 -11.21
C PHE A 261 -8.28 -14.88 -10.06
N LEU A 262 -7.80 -15.06 -8.83
CA LEU A 262 -8.66 -15.08 -7.64
C LEU A 262 -9.36 -13.73 -7.44
N THR A 263 -8.67 -12.61 -7.63
CA THR A 263 -9.28 -11.27 -7.60
C THR A 263 -10.39 -11.14 -8.65
N ALA A 264 -10.16 -11.59 -9.89
CA ALA A 264 -11.18 -11.58 -10.93
C ALA A 264 -12.40 -12.43 -10.58
N LEU A 265 -12.19 -13.59 -9.93
CA LEU A 265 -13.27 -14.47 -9.47
C LEU A 265 -14.09 -13.82 -8.35
N VAL A 266 -13.46 -13.13 -7.41
CA VAL A 266 -14.16 -12.38 -6.36
C VAL A 266 -14.93 -11.19 -6.95
N MET A 267 -14.38 -10.48 -7.94
CA MET A 267 -15.12 -9.40 -8.62
C MET A 267 -16.30 -9.92 -9.45
N LEU A 268 -16.18 -11.09 -10.07
CA LEU A 268 -17.32 -11.75 -10.71
C LEU A 268 -18.40 -12.12 -9.68
N SER A 269 -17.99 -12.54 -8.48
CA SER A 269 -18.92 -12.77 -7.39
C SER A 269 -19.69 -11.49 -7.02
N ASP A 270 -19.07 -10.32 -7.05
CA ASP A 270 -19.76 -9.05 -6.77
C ASP A 270 -20.85 -8.74 -7.81
N VAL A 271 -20.65 -9.13 -9.08
CA VAL A 271 -21.71 -9.07 -10.11
C VAL A 271 -22.91 -9.93 -9.73
N LEU A 272 -22.66 -11.19 -9.34
CA LEU A 272 -23.72 -12.14 -8.95
C LEU A 272 -24.47 -11.66 -7.70
N PHE A 273 -23.77 -10.96 -6.80
CA PHE A 273 -24.35 -10.36 -5.61
C PHE A 273 -25.31 -9.22 -5.93
N VAL A 274 -24.91 -8.26 -6.76
CA VAL A 274 -25.81 -7.15 -7.13
C VAL A 274 -27.01 -7.66 -7.95
N GLN A 275 -26.84 -8.73 -8.73
CA GLN A 275 -27.96 -9.40 -9.43
C GLN A 275 -28.93 -10.14 -8.50
N GLY A 276 -28.63 -10.27 -7.21
CA GLY A 276 -29.50 -10.93 -6.22
C GLY A 276 -29.48 -12.46 -6.28
N ILE A 277 -28.54 -13.07 -7.01
CA ILE A 277 -28.46 -14.53 -7.15
C ILE A 277 -28.18 -15.18 -5.78
N TYR A 278 -27.28 -14.61 -4.98
CA TYR A 278 -27.01 -15.12 -3.62
C TYR A 278 -28.23 -15.05 -2.70
N ARG A 279 -29.11 -14.06 -2.91
CA ARG A 279 -30.37 -13.95 -2.16
C ARG A 279 -31.35 -15.06 -2.53
N ASN A 280 -31.37 -15.48 -3.80
CA ASN A 280 -32.15 -16.64 -4.24
C ASN A 280 -31.65 -17.96 -3.63
N PHE A 281 -30.35 -18.06 -3.34
CA PHE A 281 -29.76 -19.17 -2.60
C PHE A 281 -29.98 -19.08 -1.07
N GLY A 282 -30.61 -18.01 -0.56
CA GLY A 282 -30.89 -17.82 0.85
C GLY A 282 -29.72 -17.29 1.69
N ILE A 283 -28.66 -16.78 1.06
CA ILE A 283 -27.51 -16.20 1.78
C ILE A 283 -27.86 -14.75 2.16
N PRO A 284 -27.73 -14.34 3.45
CA PRO A 284 -27.94 -12.96 3.85
C PRO A 284 -26.91 -12.01 3.25
N ASP A 285 -27.35 -10.83 2.82
CA ASP A 285 -26.48 -9.83 2.16
C ASP A 285 -25.33 -9.36 3.06
N SER A 286 -25.58 -9.33 4.37
CA SER A 286 -24.59 -8.99 5.39
C SER A 286 -23.44 -10.00 5.45
N MET A 287 -23.73 -11.31 5.39
CA MET A 287 -22.70 -12.34 5.40
C MET A 287 -21.86 -12.29 4.12
N TYR A 288 -22.50 -12.09 2.97
CA TYR A 288 -21.79 -11.90 1.71
C TYR A 288 -20.83 -10.72 1.79
N THR A 289 -21.32 -9.56 2.26
CA THR A 289 -20.53 -8.33 2.33
C THR A 289 -19.35 -8.46 3.30
N ILE A 290 -19.53 -9.14 4.44
CA ILE A 290 -18.42 -9.38 5.38
C ILE A 290 -17.33 -10.23 4.74
N VAL A 291 -17.71 -11.32 4.08
CA VAL A 291 -16.74 -12.30 3.57
C VAL A 291 -16.10 -11.85 2.27
N PHE A 292 -16.89 -11.55 1.24
CA PHE A 292 -16.37 -11.31 -0.11
C PHE A 292 -15.76 -9.92 -0.27
N SER A 293 -16.39 -8.87 0.30
CA SER A 293 -15.81 -7.51 0.23
C SER A 293 -14.49 -7.43 1.03
N GLY A 294 -14.43 -8.08 2.20
CA GLY A 294 -13.20 -8.19 2.98
C GLY A 294 -12.14 -9.03 2.27
N LEU A 295 -12.53 -10.15 1.66
CA LEU A 295 -11.63 -11.00 0.88
C LEU A 295 -11.03 -10.25 -0.32
N LEU A 296 -11.84 -9.46 -1.04
CA LEU A 296 -11.37 -8.66 -2.17
C LEU A 296 -10.28 -7.68 -1.75
N GLU A 297 -10.52 -6.90 -0.69
CA GLU A 297 -9.56 -5.94 -0.15
C GLU A 297 -8.29 -6.63 0.37
N GLY A 298 -8.45 -7.76 1.07
CA GLY A 298 -7.35 -8.59 1.55
C GLY A 298 -6.46 -9.12 0.42
N LEU A 299 -7.06 -9.63 -0.66
CA LEU A 299 -6.34 -10.12 -1.84
C LEU A 299 -5.57 -8.99 -2.55
N MET A 300 -6.20 -7.82 -2.69
CA MET A 300 -5.62 -6.65 -3.32
C MET A 300 -4.40 -6.12 -2.54
N LEU A 301 -4.47 -6.09 -1.20
CA LEU A 301 -3.32 -5.72 -0.38
C LEU A 301 -2.25 -6.81 -0.37
N PHE A 302 -2.65 -8.08 -0.28
CA PHE A 302 -1.72 -9.20 -0.22
C PHE A 302 -0.87 -9.29 -1.49
N LYS A 303 -1.42 -9.01 -2.67
CA LYS A 303 -0.72 -9.02 -3.96
C LYS A 303 0.53 -8.12 -4.00
N VAL A 304 0.56 -7.04 -3.21
CA VAL A 304 1.73 -6.14 -3.08
C VAL A 304 2.92 -6.85 -2.43
N LEU A 305 2.67 -7.79 -1.50
CA LEU A 305 3.70 -8.51 -0.77
C LEU A 305 4.60 -9.38 -1.67
N PRO A 306 4.11 -10.39 -2.42
CA PRO A 306 4.95 -11.22 -3.28
C PRO A 306 5.64 -10.39 -4.37
N PHE A 307 5.00 -9.32 -4.86
CA PHE A 307 5.62 -8.41 -5.81
C PHE A 307 6.80 -7.64 -5.19
N SER A 308 6.64 -7.11 -3.98
CA SER A 308 7.73 -6.44 -3.26
C SER A 308 8.93 -7.37 -3.02
N VAL A 309 8.68 -8.65 -2.78
CA VAL A 309 9.73 -9.67 -2.63
C VAL A 309 10.43 -9.94 -3.96
N LEU A 310 9.67 -10.03 -5.07
CA LEU A 310 10.24 -10.19 -6.41
C LEU A 310 11.13 -9.01 -6.80
N VAL A 311 10.64 -7.78 -6.63
CA VAL A 311 11.42 -6.56 -6.92
C VAL A 311 12.69 -6.53 -6.07
N ALA A 312 12.60 -6.84 -4.78
CA ALA A 312 13.76 -6.89 -3.90
C ALA A 312 14.81 -7.95 -4.31
N LYS A 313 14.41 -9.07 -4.94
CA LYS A 313 15.34 -10.08 -5.49
C LYS A 313 16.04 -9.61 -6.77
N LEU A 314 15.35 -8.82 -7.59
CA LEU A 314 15.87 -8.31 -8.86
C LEU A 314 16.74 -7.05 -8.69
N CYS A 315 16.62 -6.36 -7.55
CA CYS A 315 17.37 -5.14 -7.26
C CYS A 315 18.90 -5.33 -7.30
N PRO A 316 19.64 -4.46 -7.99
CA PRO A 316 21.08 -4.35 -7.78
C PRO A 316 21.37 -3.83 -6.36
N SER A 317 22.47 -4.31 -5.77
CA SER A 317 22.88 -3.95 -4.42
C SER A 317 23.08 -2.44 -4.28
N GLY A 318 22.37 -1.80 -3.35
CA GLY A 318 22.48 -0.36 -3.07
C GLY A 318 21.27 0.48 -3.52
N CYS A 319 20.39 -0.04 -4.39
CA CYS A 319 19.21 0.69 -4.89
C CYS A 319 17.86 0.16 -4.38
N GLU A 320 17.84 -0.83 -3.49
CA GLU A 320 16.61 -1.51 -3.05
C GLU A 320 15.54 -0.55 -2.52
N GLY A 321 15.92 0.43 -1.69
CA GLY A 321 14.96 1.36 -1.08
C GLY A 321 14.34 2.34 -2.07
N SER A 322 15.17 2.93 -2.93
CA SER A 322 14.71 3.87 -3.95
C SER A 322 13.84 3.18 -5.00
N LEU A 323 14.18 1.94 -5.39
CA LEU A 323 13.36 1.18 -6.33
C LEU A 323 12.01 0.79 -5.71
N MET A 324 11.99 0.33 -4.46
CA MET A 324 10.75 0.03 -3.76
C MET A 324 9.86 1.26 -3.57
N ALA A 325 10.44 2.42 -3.22
CA ALA A 325 9.71 3.67 -3.11
C ALA A 325 9.10 4.10 -4.46
N PHE A 326 9.83 3.91 -5.57
CA PHE A 326 9.33 4.16 -6.92
C PHE A 326 8.17 3.23 -7.28
N VAL A 327 8.31 1.93 -7.03
CA VAL A 327 7.26 0.94 -7.26
C VAL A 327 5.99 1.28 -6.48
N MET A 328 6.11 1.61 -5.20
CA MET A 328 4.96 1.95 -4.35
C MET A 328 4.30 3.26 -4.78
N SER A 329 5.06 4.22 -5.30
CA SER A 329 4.53 5.46 -5.89
C SER A 329 3.80 5.19 -7.21
N ALA A 330 4.37 4.36 -8.09
CA ALA A 330 3.72 3.94 -9.33
C ALA A 330 2.42 3.18 -9.06
N LEU A 331 2.39 2.37 -7.99
CA LEU A 331 1.17 1.71 -7.53
C LEU A 331 0.13 2.70 -7.02
N ALA A 332 0.53 3.68 -6.19
CA ALA A 332 -0.38 4.73 -5.72
C ALA A 332 -0.99 5.49 -6.91
N LEU A 333 -0.17 5.87 -7.91
CA LEU A 333 -0.64 6.50 -9.13
C LEU A 333 -1.63 5.62 -9.90
N ALA A 334 -1.34 4.32 -10.04
CA ALA A 334 -2.23 3.36 -10.69
C ALA A 334 -3.60 3.28 -9.99
N THR A 335 -3.63 3.27 -8.66
CA THR A 335 -4.90 3.27 -7.90
C THR A 335 -5.70 4.56 -8.06
N ILE A 336 -5.03 5.71 -8.23
CA ILE A 336 -5.69 7.00 -8.47
C ILE A 336 -6.33 6.99 -9.86
N ILE A 337 -5.57 6.60 -10.89
CA ILE A 337 -6.08 6.49 -12.27
C ILE A 337 -7.29 5.54 -12.33
N SER A 338 -7.16 4.38 -11.70
CA SER A 338 -8.25 3.40 -11.55
C SER A 338 -9.48 3.99 -10.87
N GLY A 339 -9.30 4.74 -9.77
CA GLY A 339 -10.39 5.40 -9.05
C GLY A 339 -11.14 6.42 -9.93
N TYR A 340 -10.42 7.22 -10.71
CA TYR A 340 -11.04 8.15 -11.67
C TYR A 340 -11.72 7.42 -12.82
N LEU A 341 -11.12 6.34 -13.34
CA LEU A 341 -11.71 5.52 -14.39
C LEU A 341 -13.03 4.86 -13.93
N GLY A 342 -13.09 4.43 -12.66
CA GLY A 342 -14.33 3.92 -12.05
C GLY A 342 -15.44 4.96 -11.99
N VAL A 343 -15.11 6.21 -11.64
CA VAL A 343 -16.09 7.31 -11.63
C VAL A 343 -16.55 7.64 -13.05
N ALA A 344 -15.63 7.74 -14.01
CA ALA A 344 -15.96 7.99 -15.41
C ALA A 344 -16.86 6.88 -15.98
N LEU A 345 -16.60 5.62 -15.62
CA LEU A 345 -17.44 4.48 -16.02
C LEU A 345 -18.84 4.55 -15.40
N ALA A 346 -18.93 4.87 -14.11
CA ALA A 346 -20.20 4.99 -13.40
C ALA A 346 -21.06 6.14 -13.98
N GLU A 347 -20.45 7.29 -14.25
CA GLU A 347 -21.11 8.46 -14.84
C GLU A 347 -21.55 8.19 -16.29
N PHE A 348 -20.70 7.55 -17.10
CA PHE A 348 -21.04 7.19 -18.48
C PHE A 348 -22.24 6.23 -18.57
N MET A 349 -22.34 5.29 -17.62
CA MET A 349 -23.45 4.34 -17.53
C MET A 349 -24.69 4.91 -16.81
N GLY A 350 -24.62 6.16 -16.33
CA GLY A 350 -25.73 6.83 -15.67
C GLY A 350 -26.03 6.34 -14.25
N VAL A 351 -25.06 5.72 -13.56
CA VAL A 351 -25.23 5.27 -12.18
C VAL A 351 -25.20 6.48 -11.24
N SER A 352 -26.37 6.93 -10.82
CA SER A 352 -26.58 8.01 -9.85
C SER A 352 -26.97 7.42 -8.48
N GLY A 353 -26.86 8.19 -7.40
CA GLY A 353 -27.17 7.74 -6.03
C GLY A 353 -28.61 7.21 -5.83
N GLY A 354 -29.52 7.39 -6.79
CA GLY A 354 -30.85 6.77 -6.76
C GLY A 354 -31.03 5.54 -7.68
N ASP A 355 -30.22 5.42 -8.74
CA ASP A 355 -30.42 4.45 -9.82
C ASP A 355 -29.19 3.56 -10.00
N PHE A 356 -29.25 2.38 -9.38
CA PHE A 356 -28.19 1.35 -9.43
C PHE A 356 -28.45 0.26 -10.47
N SER A 357 -29.37 0.47 -11.42
CA SER A 357 -29.77 -0.53 -12.42
C SER A 357 -28.62 -0.94 -13.35
N ALA A 358 -27.71 -0.01 -13.67
CA ALA A 358 -26.51 -0.26 -14.45
C ALA A 358 -25.30 -0.71 -13.61
N LEU A 359 -25.42 -0.89 -12.30
CA LEU A 359 -24.31 -1.33 -11.45
C LEU A 359 -23.78 -2.73 -11.84
N PRO A 360 -24.62 -3.76 -12.12
CA PRO A 360 -24.13 -5.06 -12.55
C PRO A 360 -23.32 -5.01 -13.85
N THR A 361 -23.70 -4.15 -14.80
CA THR A 361 -22.97 -4.01 -16.07
C THR A 361 -21.65 -3.28 -15.86
N CYS A 362 -21.60 -2.27 -14.99
CA CYS A 362 -20.33 -1.64 -14.57
C CYS A 362 -19.38 -2.64 -13.90
N LEU A 363 -19.87 -3.47 -12.96
CA LEU A 363 -19.07 -4.51 -12.29
C LEU A 363 -18.62 -5.61 -13.26
N LEU A 364 -19.41 -5.92 -14.29
CA LEU A 364 -19.02 -6.88 -15.32
C LEU A 364 -17.88 -6.34 -16.19
N ILE A 365 -17.91 -5.04 -16.53
CA ILE A 365 -16.80 -4.36 -17.21
C ILE A 365 -15.56 -4.36 -16.30
N GLU A 366 -15.73 -4.07 -15.00
CA GLU A 366 -14.64 -4.14 -14.02
C GLU A 366 -14.00 -5.54 -13.99
N ALA A 367 -14.81 -6.60 -13.86
CA ALA A 367 -14.35 -7.98 -13.88
C ALA A 367 -13.64 -8.34 -15.20
N ALA A 368 -14.16 -7.91 -16.36
CA ALA A 368 -13.51 -8.13 -17.65
C ALA A 368 -12.14 -7.44 -17.73
N CYS A 369 -12.05 -6.20 -17.25
CA CYS A 369 -10.79 -5.45 -17.18
C CYS A 369 -9.77 -6.11 -16.24
N THR A 370 -10.21 -6.77 -15.15
CA THR A 370 -9.31 -7.49 -14.25
C THR A 370 -8.65 -8.71 -14.88
N MET A 371 -9.23 -9.26 -15.94
CA MET A 371 -8.66 -10.38 -16.69
C MET A 371 -7.58 -9.93 -17.68
N LEU A 372 -7.59 -8.66 -18.13
CA LEU A 372 -6.61 -8.14 -19.11
C LEU A 372 -5.15 -8.36 -18.70
N PRO A 373 -4.72 -8.07 -17.45
CA PRO A 373 -3.35 -8.31 -17.00
C PRO A 373 -2.94 -9.78 -17.01
N LEU A 374 -3.88 -10.75 -16.92
CA LEU A 374 -3.55 -12.18 -16.94
C LEU A 374 -2.97 -12.61 -18.30
N PHE A 375 -3.48 -12.06 -19.40
CA PHE A 375 -2.98 -12.35 -20.75
C PHE A 375 -1.53 -11.89 -20.95
N PHE A 376 -1.13 -10.83 -20.24
CA PHE A 376 0.23 -10.31 -20.24
C PHE A 376 1.11 -10.88 -19.11
N SER A 377 0.66 -11.91 -18.38
CA SER A 377 1.46 -12.47 -17.27
C SER A 377 2.75 -13.17 -17.72
N SER A 378 2.84 -13.57 -19.00
CA SER A 378 4.05 -14.08 -19.65
C SER A 378 5.16 -13.02 -19.82
N LEU A 379 4.83 -11.75 -19.61
CA LEU A 379 5.74 -10.61 -19.79
C LEU A 379 6.67 -10.42 -18.60
N ILE A 380 6.30 -10.94 -17.43
CA ILE A 380 7.20 -10.96 -16.28
C ILE A 380 8.33 -11.93 -16.65
N LYS A 381 9.59 -11.48 -16.62
CA LYS A 381 10.76 -12.35 -16.81
C LYS A 381 11.46 -12.54 -15.46
N GLU A 382 11.33 -13.71 -14.87
CA GLU A 382 12.07 -14.09 -13.67
C GLU A 382 13.43 -14.61 -14.15
N ARG A 383 14.51 -14.10 -13.55
CA ARG A 383 15.85 -14.63 -13.81
C ARG A 383 15.83 -16.09 -13.34
N ARG A 384 15.84 -17.03 -14.29
CA ARG A 384 16.05 -18.46 -14.00
C ARG A 384 17.38 -18.53 -13.25
N GLU A 385 17.35 -18.80 -11.95
CA GLU A 385 18.55 -19.23 -11.23
C GLU A 385 19.05 -20.45 -12.02
N LYS A 386 20.21 -20.31 -12.67
CA LYS A 386 20.88 -21.47 -13.24
C LYS A 386 21.14 -22.37 -12.03
N GLU A 387 20.42 -23.48 -11.95
CA GLU A 387 20.82 -24.60 -11.12
C GLU A 387 22.30 -24.79 -11.39
N LYS A 388 23.13 -24.55 -10.36
CA LYS A 388 24.47 -25.10 -10.35
C LYS A 388 24.24 -26.61 -10.37
N LYS A 389 24.34 -27.20 -11.56
CA LYS A 389 24.64 -28.61 -11.69
C LYS A 389 26.01 -28.77 -11.04
N GLU A 390 26.00 -29.26 -9.80
CA GLU A 390 27.13 -30.03 -9.29
C GLU A 390 27.12 -31.34 -10.09
N GLU A 391 27.97 -31.41 -11.10
CA GLU A 391 28.56 -32.66 -11.62
C GLU A 391 30.05 -32.42 -11.87
#